data_AF-A0A6L8U1H3-F1
#
_entry.id   AF-A0A6L8U1H3-F1
#
_cell.length_a   1.000
_cell.length_b   1.000
_cell.length_c   1.000
_cell.angle_alpha   90.00
_cell.angle_beta   90.00
_cell.angle_gamma   90.00
#
_symmetry.space_group_name_H-M   'P 1'
#
loop_
_entity.id
_entity.type
_entity.pdbx_description
1 polymer ?
#
loop_
_entity_poly.entity_id
_entity_poly.type
_entity_poly.pdbx_seq_one_letter_code
_entity_poly.pdbx_strand_id
1 'polypeptide(L)'
;LPGETREEMLKEAGMISALPLNRVKFHQLQIFRGTTMEKEYNENPGDFEIFTLDDYIDFIISFIERLSPAIQIERFTGEAPPRFLAKESWGRERTDAIVRRIEKRLEELDTWQGRMYYL
;
A
#
# COMPACT_ATOMS: atom_id res chain seq x y z
N LEU A 1 -3.40 7.84 -4.46
CA LEU A 1 -4.07 9.09 -4.02
C LEU A 1 -5.26 9.33 -4.94
N PRO A 2 -6.18 10.27 -4.62
CA PRO A 2 -7.33 10.53 -5.48
C PRO A 2 -6.88 10.85 -6.91
N GLY A 3 -7.49 10.19 -7.90
CA GLY A 3 -7.14 10.30 -9.31
C GLY A 3 -5.98 9.43 -9.78
N GLU A 4 -5.26 8.72 -8.89
CA GLU A 4 -4.19 7.80 -9.29
C GLU A 4 -4.74 6.41 -9.56
N THR A 5 -4.38 5.87 -10.72
CA THR A 5 -4.64 4.48 -11.10
C THR A 5 -3.63 3.53 -10.47
N ARG A 6 -3.98 2.25 -10.36
CA ARG A 6 -3.04 1.20 -9.90
C ARG A 6 -1.77 1.11 -10.75
N GLU A 7 -1.88 1.35 -12.05
CA GLU A 7 -0.73 1.34 -12.96
C GLU A 7 0.23 2.50 -12.67
N GLU A 8 -0.29 3.69 -12.43
CA GLU A 8 0.50 4.86 -12.05
C GLU A 8 1.21 4.64 -10.72
N MET A 9 0.48 4.15 -9.71
CA MET A 9 1.09 3.83 -8.41
C MET A 9 2.21 2.77 -8.55
N LEU A 10 2.05 1.74 -9.40
CA LEU A 10 3.12 0.76 -9.63
C LEU A 10 4.37 1.34 -10.31
N LYS A 11 4.22 2.38 -11.16
CA LYS A 11 5.37 3.08 -11.78
C LYS A 11 6.21 3.82 -10.74
N GLU A 12 5.61 4.21 -9.62
CA GLU A 12 6.34 4.87 -8.53
C GLU A 12 7.43 3.99 -7.92
N ALA A 13 7.31 2.67 -7.95
CA ALA A 13 8.36 1.78 -7.46
C ALA A 13 9.70 2.04 -8.16
N GLY A 14 9.68 2.28 -9.48
CA GLY A 14 10.87 2.64 -10.26
C GLY A 14 11.38 4.04 -9.93
N MET A 15 10.48 5.02 -9.80
CA MET A 15 10.84 6.40 -9.44
C MET A 15 11.49 6.47 -8.05
N ILE A 16 10.90 5.80 -7.05
CA ILE A 16 11.42 5.71 -5.69
C ILE A 16 12.78 5.02 -5.67
N SER A 17 12.95 3.97 -6.47
CA SER A 17 14.22 3.22 -6.57
C SER A 17 15.37 4.06 -7.14
N ALA A 18 15.08 5.12 -7.91
CA ALA A 18 16.07 6.03 -8.46
C ALA A 18 16.47 7.16 -7.49
N LEU A 19 15.74 7.34 -6.38
CA LEU A 19 16.07 8.34 -5.37
C LEU A 19 17.15 7.81 -4.42
N PRO A 20 17.96 8.69 -3.81
CA PRO A 20 18.97 8.30 -2.80
C PRO A 20 18.31 8.00 -1.44
N LEU A 21 17.38 7.05 -1.41
CA LEU A 21 16.62 6.63 -0.24
C LEU A 21 17.10 5.26 0.25
N ASN A 22 17.10 5.09 1.56
CA ASN A 22 17.51 3.83 2.18
C ASN A 22 16.33 3.05 2.77
N ARG A 23 15.19 3.72 2.96
CA ARG A 23 14.03 3.20 3.70
C ARG A 23 12.73 3.68 3.08
N VAL A 24 11.70 2.84 3.12
CA VAL A 24 10.33 3.19 2.72
C VAL A 24 9.33 2.75 3.78
N LYS A 25 8.25 3.51 3.92
CA LYS A 25 7.11 3.19 4.78
C LYS A 25 5.86 3.22 3.93
N PHE A 26 5.19 2.09 3.83
CA PHE A 26 3.89 2.04 3.19
C PHE A 26 2.78 2.40 4.17
N HIS A 27 1.75 3.03 3.63
CA HIS A 27 0.50 3.33 4.32
C HIS A 27 -0.62 3.23 3.29
N GLN A 28 -1.58 2.36 3.53
CA GLN A 28 -2.79 2.35 2.72
C GLN A 28 -3.58 3.65 2.94
N LEU A 29 -4.31 4.06 1.91
CA LEU A 29 -5.17 5.24 2.02
C LEU A 29 -6.26 4.98 3.08
N GLN A 30 -6.37 5.89 4.04
CA GLN A 30 -7.39 5.88 5.08
C GLN A 30 -8.12 7.22 5.05
N ILE A 31 -9.45 7.17 4.99
CA ILE A 31 -10.29 8.38 4.97
C ILE A 31 -10.62 8.77 6.42
N PHE A 32 -10.16 9.94 6.87
CA PHE A 32 -10.34 10.42 8.24
C PHE A 32 -11.57 11.34 8.36
N ARG A 33 -12.32 11.20 9.46
CA ARG A 33 -13.51 12.02 9.76
C ARG A 33 -13.17 13.50 9.88
N GLY A 34 -14.04 14.34 9.35
CA GLY A 34 -13.93 15.80 9.41
C GLY A 34 -12.82 16.37 8.54
N THR A 35 -12.23 15.58 7.64
CA THR A 35 -11.19 16.05 6.72
C THR A 35 -11.78 16.45 5.37
N THR A 36 -11.08 17.31 4.63
CA THR A 36 -11.44 17.64 3.24
C THR A 36 -11.55 16.38 2.39
N MET A 37 -10.65 15.41 2.62
CA MET A 37 -10.65 14.13 1.89
C MET A 37 -11.90 13.28 2.15
N GLU A 38 -12.49 13.33 3.36
CA GLU A 38 -13.80 12.69 3.59
C GLU A 38 -14.89 13.31 2.74
N LYS A 39 -14.89 14.64 2.61
CA LYS A 39 -15.85 15.34 1.75
C LYS A 39 -15.63 14.97 0.27
N GLU A 40 -14.39 15.01 -0.21
CA GLU A 40 -14.02 14.63 -1.59
C GLU A 40 -14.42 13.19 -1.90
N TYR A 41 -14.13 12.25 -0.99
CA TYR A 41 -14.51 10.85 -1.14
C TYR A 41 -16.03 10.66 -1.20
N ASN A 42 -16.80 11.40 -0.39
CA ASN A 42 -18.26 11.31 -0.42
C ASN A 42 -18.87 11.91 -1.69
N GLU A 43 -18.24 12.94 -2.26
CA GLU A 43 -18.69 13.58 -3.50
C GLU A 43 -18.34 12.75 -4.73
N ASN A 44 -17.10 12.23 -4.81
CA ASN A 44 -16.60 11.47 -5.97
C ASN A 44 -15.83 10.22 -5.53
N PRO A 45 -16.51 9.19 -5.00
CA PRO A 45 -15.83 7.99 -4.49
C PRO A 45 -15.09 7.20 -5.58
N GLY A 46 -15.48 7.38 -6.86
CA GLY A 46 -14.81 6.75 -8.00
C GLY A 46 -13.39 7.25 -8.28
N ASP A 47 -13.02 8.40 -7.71
CA ASP A 47 -11.64 8.93 -7.83
C ASP A 47 -10.67 8.23 -6.88
N PHE A 48 -11.15 7.35 -5.99
CA PHE A 48 -10.38 6.75 -4.92
C PHE A 48 -10.22 5.25 -5.12
N GLU A 49 -8.97 4.79 -5.29
CA GLU A 49 -8.63 3.37 -5.20
C GLU A 49 -8.65 2.89 -3.74
N ILE A 50 -9.80 2.39 -3.30
CA ILE A 50 -9.96 1.78 -1.97
C ILE A 50 -9.79 0.26 -2.06
N PHE A 51 -8.63 -0.21 -1.62
CA PHE A 51 -8.30 -1.64 -1.65
C PHE A 51 -9.10 -2.48 -0.64
N THR A 52 -9.55 -3.66 -1.08
CA THR A 52 -9.78 -4.78 -0.16
C THR A 52 -8.43 -5.23 0.44
N LEU A 53 -8.44 -6.04 1.52
CA LEU A 53 -7.17 -6.50 2.09
C LEU A 53 -6.42 -7.42 1.10
N ASP A 54 -7.14 -8.28 0.37
CA ASP A 54 -6.54 -9.20 -0.59
C ASP A 54 -5.96 -8.44 -1.79
N ASP A 55 -6.72 -7.49 -2.34
CA ASP A 55 -6.25 -6.63 -3.43
C ASP A 55 -5.01 -5.82 -3.01
N TYR A 56 -4.98 -5.33 -1.77
CA TYR A 56 -3.83 -4.61 -1.22
C TYR A 56 -2.60 -5.50 -1.12
N ILE A 57 -2.75 -6.75 -0.67
CA ILE A 57 -1.64 -7.71 -0.56
C ILE A 57 -1.07 -8.03 -1.95
N ASP A 58 -1.92 -8.31 -2.93
CA ASP A 58 -1.45 -8.59 -4.30
C ASP A 58 -0.81 -7.34 -4.94
N PHE A 59 -1.35 -6.15 -4.67
CA PHE A 59 -0.78 -4.88 -5.11
C PHE A 59 0.58 -4.61 -4.48
N ILE A 60 0.72 -4.76 -3.17
CA ILE A 60 1.97 -4.45 -2.48
C ILE A 60 3.08 -5.43 -2.87
N ILE A 61 2.74 -6.70 -3.13
CA ILE A 61 3.68 -7.68 -3.68
C ILE A 61 4.16 -7.22 -5.05
N SER A 62 3.24 -6.87 -5.96
CA SER A 62 3.58 -6.35 -7.28
C SER A 62 4.47 -5.09 -7.20
N PHE A 63 4.21 -4.22 -6.22
CA PHE A 63 5.00 -3.02 -5.99
C PHE A 63 6.42 -3.36 -5.54
N ILE A 64 6.57 -4.21 -4.51
CA ILE A 64 7.89 -4.52 -3.94
C ILE A 64 8.74 -5.40 -4.84
N GLU A 65 8.13 -6.22 -5.71
CA GLU A 65 8.86 -6.93 -6.78
C GLU A 65 9.65 -5.95 -7.66
N ARG A 66 9.14 -4.73 -7.86
CA ARG A 66 9.73 -3.67 -8.70
C ARG A 66 10.58 -2.67 -7.92
N LEU A 67 10.46 -2.66 -6.60
CA LEU A 67 11.23 -1.78 -5.72
C LEU A 67 12.66 -2.30 -5.58
N SER A 68 13.64 -1.38 -5.58
CA SER A 68 15.05 -1.70 -5.35
C SER A 68 15.23 -2.54 -4.07
N PRO A 69 15.98 -3.65 -4.12
CA PRO A 69 16.28 -4.47 -2.95
C PRO A 69 17.21 -3.76 -1.95
N ALA A 70 17.84 -2.64 -2.33
CA ALA A 70 18.65 -1.82 -1.44
C ALA A 70 17.81 -0.96 -0.48
N ILE A 71 16.52 -0.75 -0.77
CA ILE A 71 15.60 0.02 0.07
C ILE A 71 14.98 -0.89 1.11
N GLN A 72 15.22 -0.60 2.39
CA GLN A 72 14.58 -1.35 3.48
C GLN A 72 13.11 -0.95 3.64
N ILE A 73 12.22 -1.93 3.63
CA ILE A 73 10.80 -1.71 3.95
C ILE A 73 10.66 -1.69 5.48
N GLU A 74 10.30 -0.53 6.05
CA GLU A 74 10.10 -0.39 7.50
C GLU A 74 8.74 -0.92 7.95
N ARG A 75 7.71 -0.80 7.10
CA ARG A 75 6.37 -1.34 7.34
C ARG A 75 5.56 -1.41 6.06
N PHE A 76 4.61 -2.34 6.02
CA PHE A 76 3.64 -2.48 4.94
C PHE A 76 2.37 -1.66 5.20
N THR A 77 1.86 -1.64 6.42
CA THR A 77 0.59 -0.95 6.73
C THR A 77 0.77 0.11 7.80
N GLY A 78 -0.20 1.01 7.91
CA GLY A 78 -0.34 1.86 9.08
C GLY A 78 -1.74 1.81 9.66
N GLU A 79 -1.85 2.00 10.96
CA GLU A 79 -3.11 1.93 11.69
C GLU A 79 -3.44 3.28 12.30
N ALA A 80 -4.70 3.67 12.16
CA ALA A 80 -5.30 4.78 12.86
C ALA A 80 -6.41 4.24 13.78
N PRO A 81 -6.62 4.83 14.98
CA PRO A 81 -7.71 4.42 15.84
C PRO A 81 -9.06 4.51 15.12
N PRO A 82 -9.93 3.47 15.16
CA PRO A 82 -11.16 3.41 14.36
C PRO A 82 -12.09 4.62 14.51
N ARG A 83 -12.12 5.23 15.69
CA ARG A 83 -12.91 6.44 15.97
C ARG A 83 -12.58 7.64 15.07
N PHE A 84 -11.39 7.67 14.47
CA PHE A 84 -10.97 8.75 13.56
C PHE A 84 -11.30 8.44 12.10
N LEU A 85 -11.66 7.19 11.76
CA LEU A 85 -11.88 6.78 10.38
C LEU A 85 -13.33 7.02 9.95
N ALA A 86 -13.51 7.64 8.79
CA ALA A 86 -14.82 7.83 8.15
C ALA A 86 -15.42 6.48 7.73
N LYS A 87 -14.55 5.54 7.36
CA LYS A 87 -14.87 4.16 6.97
C LYS A 87 -13.82 3.22 7.53
N GLU A 88 -14.24 2.12 8.16
CA GLU A 88 -13.31 1.08 8.60
C GLU A 88 -12.68 0.37 7.39
N SER A 89 -11.37 0.13 7.46
CA SER A 89 -10.62 -0.64 6.46
C SER A 89 -10.26 -2.01 7.03
N TRP A 90 -10.46 -3.07 6.24
CA TRP A 90 -9.94 -4.43 6.49
C TRP A 90 -10.34 -5.10 7.82
N GLY A 91 -11.35 -4.58 8.52
CA GLY A 91 -11.87 -5.17 9.76
C GLY A 91 -10.91 -5.00 10.95
N ARG A 92 -10.75 -6.05 11.76
CA ARG A 92 -9.91 -6.05 12.98
C ARG A 92 -8.51 -6.66 12.77
N GLU A 93 -8.13 -6.89 11.52
CA GLU A 93 -6.82 -7.43 11.19
C GLU A 93 -5.73 -6.43 11.61
N ARG A 94 -4.80 -6.90 12.44
CA ARG A 94 -3.68 -6.08 12.88
C ARG A 94 -2.53 -6.17 11.89
N THR A 95 -1.67 -5.16 11.93
CA THR A 95 -0.46 -5.05 11.11
C THR A 95 0.37 -6.34 11.13
N ASP A 96 0.54 -6.98 12.29
CA ASP A 96 1.31 -8.22 12.40
C ASP A 96 0.68 -9.41 11.65
N ALA A 97 -0.65 -9.47 11.58
CA ALA A 97 -1.36 -10.48 10.81
C ALA A 97 -1.26 -10.20 9.30
N ILE A 98 -1.35 -8.93 8.89
CA ILE A 98 -1.21 -8.54 7.48
C ILE A 98 0.20 -8.86 6.97
N VAL A 99 1.24 -8.56 7.74
CA VAL A 99 2.64 -8.89 7.38
C VAL A 99 2.81 -10.40 7.15
N ARG A 100 2.31 -11.24 8.07
CA ARG A 100 2.35 -12.71 7.90
C ARG A 100 1.64 -13.18 6.63
N ARG A 101 0.55 -12.52 6.25
CA ARG A 101 -0.18 -12.83 5.01
C ARG A 101 0.61 -12.43 3.77
N ILE A 102 1.30 -11.29 3.80
CA ILE A 102 2.21 -10.86 2.73
C ILE A 102 3.35 -11.88 2.58
N GLU A 103 4.01 -12.26 3.69
CA GLU A 103 5.10 -13.25 3.69
C GLU A 103 4.65 -14.60 3.11
N LYS A 104 3.51 -15.13 3.58
CA LYS A 104 2.93 -16.37 3.04
C LYS A 104 2.63 -16.25 1.56
N ARG A 105 2.10 -15.12 1.11
CA ARG A 105 1.75 -14.90 -0.29
C ARG A 105 2.98 -14.77 -1.19
N LEU A 106 4.07 -14.18 -0.69
CA LEU A 106 5.37 -14.17 -1.37
C LEU A 106 5.91 -15.60 -1.58
N GLU A 107 5.84 -16.44 -0.54
CA GLU A 107 6.23 -17.86 -0.62
C GLU A 107 5.35 -18.64 -1.62
N GLU A 108 4.02 -18.46 -1.57
CA GLU A 108 3.09 -19.11 -2.50
C GLU A 108 3.35 -18.77 -3.97
N LEU A 109 3.81 -17.55 -4.23
CA LEU A 109 4.09 -17.04 -5.58
C LEU A 109 5.54 -17.26 -6.03
N ASP A 110 6.39 -17.82 -5.17
CA ASP A 110 7.84 -17.95 -5.39
C ASP A 110 8.47 -16.61 -5.84
N THR A 111 8.19 -15.56 -5.07
CA THR A 111 8.63 -14.19 -5.35
C THR A 111 9.18 -13.46 -4.13
N TRP A 112 9.87 -12.34 -4.37
CA TRP A 112 10.55 -11.56 -3.35
C TRP A 112 10.71 -10.09 -3.77
N GLN A 113 11.08 -9.23 -2.82
CA GLN A 113 11.39 -7.83 -3.10
C GLN A 113 12.50 -7.71 -4.15
N GLY A 114 12.27 -6.90 -5.19
CA GLY A 114 13.24 -6.65 -6.24
C GLY A 114 13.38 -7.77 -7.27
N ARG A 115 12.52 -8.79 -7.27
CA ARG A 115 12.54 -9.86 -8.29
C ARG A 115 12.43 -9.33 -9.73
N MET A 116 11.69 -8.24 -9.93
CA MET A 116 11.50 -7.55 -11.21
C MET A 116 12.27 -6.22 -11.29
N TYR A 117 13.19 -5.96 -10.36
CA TYR A 117 13.99 -4.75 -10.38
C TYR A 117 15.15 -4.93 -11.37
N TYR A 118 15.22 -4.03 -12.36
CA TYR A 118 16.33 -3.93 -13.31
C TYR A 118 16.95 -2.54 -13.18
N LEU A 119 18.29 -2.49 -13.18
CA LEU A 119 19.09 -1.26 -13.06
C LEU A 119 18.99 -0.39 -14.32
#